data_AF-A0A7X8MWM8-F1
#
_entry.id   AF-A0A7X8MWM8-F1
#
_cell.length_a   1.000
_cell.length_b   1.000
_cell.length_c   1.000
_cell.angle_alpha   90.00
_cell.angle_beta   90.00
_cell.angle_gamma   90.00
#
_symmetry.space_group_name_H-M   'P 1'
#
loop_
_entity.id
_entity.type
_entity.pdbx_description
1 polymer ?
#
loop_
_entity_poly.entity_id
_entity_poly.type
_entity_poly.pdbx_seq_one_letter_code
_entity_poly.pdbx_strand_id
1 'polypeptide(L)'
;LAYLAFTRPRVRANEDGVEIRNIIGTRFYPWSVAYGLFFPQGARMARLELPEFEYVPMWAMQASDGPAVVQAVSTFRELEAKYMPQD
;
A
#
# COMPACT_ATOMS: atom_id res chain seq x y z
N LEU A 1 24.17 6.23 6.20
CA LEU A 1 22.93 6.30 7.00
C LEU A 1 21.65 6.23 6.16
N ALA A 2 21.55 6.93 5.02
CA ALA A 2 20.36 6.92 4.17
C ALA A 2 19.87 5.54 3.71
N TYR A 3 20.78 4.57 3.48
CA TYR A 3 20.41 3.21 3.06
C TYR A 3 19.51 2.47 4.08
N LEU A 4 19.74 2.67 5.39
CA LEU A 4 18.92 2.04 6.43
C LEU A 4 17.49 2.58 6.44
N ALA A 5 17.24 3.79 5.94
CA ALA A 5 15.89 4.33 5.85
C ALA A 5 15.00 3.52 4.90
N PHE A 6 15.58 2.81 3.93
CA PHE A 6 14.85 1.96 2.98
C PHE A 6 14.49 0.58 3.54
N THR A 7 14.95 0.20 4.73
CA THR A 7 14.50 -1.03 5.41
C THR A 7 13.27 -0.80 6.29
N ARG A 8 12.92 0.48 6.50
CA ARG A 8 11.81 0.94 7.35
C ARG A 8 10.42 0.81 6.72
N PRO A 9 10.22 1.02 5.40
CA PRO A 9 8.89 0.96 4.81
C PRO A 9 8.20 -0.38 5.05
N ARG A 10 6.96 -0.34 5.51
CA ARG A 10 6.11 -1.50 5.74
C ARG A 10 4.68 -1.16 5.37
N VAL A 11 4.01 -2.13 4.75
CA VAL A 11 2.56 -2.11 4.55
C VAL A 11 2.00 -3.33 5.29
N ARG A 12 0.93 -3.13 6.05
CA ARG A 12 0.18 -4.19 6.71
C ARG A 12 -1.29 -3.97 6.43
N ALA A 13 -1.98 -5.01 6.02
CA ALA A 13 -3.43 -5.00 5.84
C ALA A 13 -4.04 -6.07 6.75
N ASN A 14 -5.16 -5.75 7.38
CA ASN A 14 -5.91 -6.65 8.27
C ASN A 14 -7.41 -6.44 8.06
N GLU A 15 -8.24 -6.95 8.96
CA GLU A 15 -9.71 -6.79 8.91
C GLU A 15 -10.19 -5.34 9.11
N ASP A 16 -9.43 -4.52 9.82
CA ASP A 16 -9.80 -3.14 10.12
C ASP A 16 -9.43 -2.17 8.99
N GLY A 17 -8.34 -2.45 8.26
CA GLY A 17 -7.81 -1.54 7.25
C GLY A 17 -6.36 -1.79 6.85
N VAL A 18 -5.69 -0.71 6.45
CA VAL A 18 -4.33 -0.69 5.92
C VAL A 18 -3.44 0.26 6.71
N GLU A 19 -2.40 -0.27 7.35
CA GLU A 19 -1.30 0.51 7.91
C GLU A 19 -0.19 0.70 6.87
N ILE A 20 0.16 1.96 6.61
CA ILE A 20 1.29 2.34 5.76
C ILE A 20 2.33 3.06 6.62
N ARG A 21 3.50 2.44 6.74
CA ARG A 21 4.71 3.04 7.28
C ARG A 21 5.65 3.36 6.13
N ASN A 22 5.93 4.64 5.92
CA ASN A 22 6.92 5.10 4.96
C ASN A 22 8.21 5.51 5.69
N ILE A 23 9.12 6.19 4.99
CA ILE A 23 10.39 6.69 5.55
C ILE A 23 10.12 7.58 6.79
N ILE A 24 9.08 8.42 6.69
CA ILE A 24 8.61 9.29 7.76
C ILE A 24 7.15 8.94 8.07
N GLY A 25 6.85 8.76 9.35
CA GLY A 25 5.50 8.55 9.84
C GLY A 25 4.94 7.13 9.64
N THR A 26 3.78 6.92 10.24
CA THR A 26 2.94 5.73 10.06
C THR A 26 1.50 6.22 10.08
N ARG A 27 0.69 5.76 9.14
CA ARG A 27 -0.73 6.11 9.06
C ARG A 27 -1.54 4.86 8.85
N PHE A 28 -2.73 4.85 9.43
CA PHE A 28 -3.70 3.77 9.29
C PHE A 28 -4.92 4.29 8.54
N TYR A 29 -5.36 3.52 7.54
CA TYR A 29 -6.47 3.83 6.67
C TYR A 29 -7.53 2.72 6.81
N PRO A 30 -8.68 3.01 7.43
CA PRO A 30 -9.79 2.07 7.46
C PRO A 30 -10.23 1.67 6.04
N TRP A 31 -10.74 0.46 5.86
CA TRP A 31 -11.23 0.03 4.54
C TRP A 31 -12.33 0.93 3.97
N SER A 32 -13.13 1.58 4.83
CA SER A 32 -14.18 2.52 4.41
C SER A 32 -13.68 3.78 3.70
N VAL A 33 -12.39 4.09 3.77
CA VAL A 33 -11.78 5.23 3.05
C VAL A 33 -10.72 4.78 2.06
N ALA A 34 -10.39 3.49 2.01
CA ALA A 34 -9.42 2.96 1.06
C ALA A 34 -10.13 2.56 -0.22
N TYR A 35 -9.83 3.23 -1.34
CA TYR A 35 -10.43 2.91 -2.64
C TYR A 35 -9.67 1.80 -3.35
N GLY A 36 -8.47 1.52 -2.86
CA GLY A 36 -7.72 0.33 -3.19
C GLY A 36 -6.30 0.60 -3.63
N LEU A 37 -5.60 -0.47 -4.00
CA LEU A 37 -4.22 -0.38 -4.47
C LEU A 37 -4.15 -0.18 -5.98
N PHE A 38 -3.47 0.89 -6.37
CA PHE A 38 -3.16 1.18 -7.77
C PHE A 38 -1.66 1.24 -8.04
N PHE A 39 -1.26 0.78 -9.23
CA PHE A 39 0.11 0.81 -9.70
C PHE A 39 0.16 1.55 -11.04
N PRO A 40 0.34 2.89 -11.05
CA PRO A 40 0.36 3.65 -12.29
C PRO A 40 1.48 3.19 -13.22
N GLN A 41 1.24 3.23 -14.52
CA GLN A 41 2.27 2.91 -15.51
C GLN A 41 3.48 3.85 -15.35
N GLY A 42 4.68 3.27 -15.23
CA GLY A 42 5.92 4.03 -15.03
C GLY A 42 6.15 4.50 -13.58
N ALA A 43 5.23 4.26 -12.65
CA ALA A 43 5.46 4.56 -11.24
C ALA A 43 6.51 3.62 -10.63
N ARG A 44 7.27 4.14 -9.66
CA ARG A 44 8.30 3.35 -8.96
C ARG A 44 7.71 2.47 -7.86
N MET A 45 6.53 2.80 -7.36
CA MET A 45 5.89 2.13 -6.23
C MET A 45 4.37 2.17 -6.37
N ALA A 46 3.71 1.24 -5.70
CA ALA A 46 2.26 1.24 -5.58
C ALA A 46 1.78 2.45 -4.77
N ARG A 47 0.50 2.78 -4.90
CA ARG A 47 -0.17 3.78 -4.07
C ARG A 47 -1.54 3.28 -3.62
N LEU A 48 -1.93 3.67 -2.42
CA LEU A 48 -3.28 3.49 -1.92
C LEU A 48 -4.09 4.70 -2.36
N GLU A 49 -5.13 4.46 -3.17
CA GLU A 49 -6.09 5.48 -3.58
C GLU A 49 -7.02 5.79 -2.41
N LEU A 50 -7.29 7.08 -2.22
CA LEU A 50 -8.17 7.63 -1.21
C LEU A 50 -9.29 8.44 -1.90
N PRO A 51 -10.30 8.90 -1.16
CA PRO A 51 -11.34 9.75 -1.72
C PRO A 51 -10.75 11.10 -2.16
N GLU A 52 -11.55 11.92 -2.86
CA GLU A 52 -11.14 13.25 -3.34
C GLU A 52 -9.88 13.30 -4.23
N PHE A 53 -9.58 12.23 -4.98
CA PHE A 53 -8.39 12.11 -5.84
C PHE A 53 -7.06 12.18 -5.08
N GLU A 54 -7.07 11.86 -3.78
CA GLU A 54 -5.87 11.73 -2.99
C GLU A 54 -5.27 10.33 -3.07
N TYR A 55 -3.97 10.22 -2.80
CA TYR A 55 -3.31 8.93 -2.69
C TYR A 55 -2.13 8.99 -1.73
N VAL A 56 -1.75 7.81 -1.24
CA VAL A 56 -0.58 7.64 -0.38
C VAL A 56 0.39 6.68 -1.04
N PRO A 57 1.63 7.09 -1.31
CA PRO A 57 2.63 6.19 -1.87
C PRO A 57 2.98 5.08 -0.87
N MET A 58 3.10 3.86 -1.35
CA MET A 58 3.43 2.68 -0.56
C MET A 58 4.88 2.28 -0.84
N TRP A 59 5.83 2.91 -0.14
CA TRP A 59 7.26 2.71 -0.39
C TRP A 59 7.75 1.27 -0.16
N ALA A 60 6.95 0.44 0.52
CA ALA A 60 7.24 -0.97 0.74
C ALA A 60 6.93 -1.88 -0.47
N MET A 61 6.29 -1.34 -1.52
CA MET A 61 5.88 -2.09 -2.71
C MET A 61 6.47 -1.42 -3.96
N GLN A 62 7.74 -1.71 -4.26
CA GLN A 62 8.45 -1.08 -5.39
C GLN A 62 8.42 -1.96 -6.63
N ALA A 63 8.32 -1.33 -7.81
CA ALA A 63 8.37 -2.02 -9.10
C ALA A 63 9.67 -2.83 -9.27
N SER A 64 10.78 -2.30 -8.74
CA SER A 64 12.10 -2.93 -8.79
C SER A 64 12.19 -4.23 -8.00
N ASP A 65 11.24 -4.50 -7.09
CA ASP A 65 11.23 -5.73 -6.30
C ASP A 65 10.69 -6.93 -7.12
N GLY A 66 10.20 -6.69 -8.34
CA GLY A 66 9.86 -7.72 -9.32
C GLY A 66 8.82 -8.73 -8.81
N PRO A 67 9.11 -10.05 -8.83
CA PRO A 67 8.15 -11.06 -8.37
C PRO A 67 7.67 -10.86 -6.92
N ALA A 68 8.52 -10.30 -6.05
CA ALA A 68 8.17 -10.09 -4.65
C ALA A 68 7.05 -9.05 -4.49
N VAL A 69 7.08 -7.96 -5.28
CA VAL A 69 5.99 -6.97 -5.24
C VAL A 69 4.71 -7.51 -5.88
N VAL A 70 4.82 -8.36 -6.92
CA VAL A 70 3.64 -9.02 -7.52
C VAL A 70 2.94 -9.88 -6.48
N GLN A 71 3.69 -10.69 -5.72
CA GLN A 71 3.13 -11.49 -4.64
C GLN A 71 2.51 -10.63 -3.53
N ALA A 72 3.21 -9.57 -3.10
CA ALA A 72 2.70 -8.66 -2.07
C ALA A 72 1.39 -7.98 -2.50
N VAL A 73 1.30 -7.55 -3.76
CA VAL A 73 0.08 -6.96 -4.34
C VAL A 73 -1.04 -7.99 -4.43
N SER A 74 -0.75 -9.23 -4.83
CA SER A 74 -1.75 -10.32 -4.87
C SER A 74 -2.34 -10.57 -3.48
N THR A 75 -1.50 -10.74 -2.47
CA THR A 75 -1.94 -10.95 -1.09
C THR A 75 -2.69 -9.74 -0.53
N PHE A 76 -2.28 -8.52 -0.90
CA PHE A 76 -3.04 -7.32 -0.53
C PHE A 76 -4.45 -7.33 -1.15
N ARG A 77 -4.56 -7.67 -2.44
CA ARG A 77 -5.85 -7.75 -3.16
C ARG A 77 -6.80 -8.81 -2.59
N GLU A 78 -6.27 -9.91 -2.07
CA GLU A 78 -7.08 -10.91 -1.37
C GLU A 78 -7.71 -10.34 -0.09
N LEU A 79 -6.97 -9.52 0.66
CA LEU A 79 -7.47 -8.87 1.88
C LEU A 79 -8.45 -7.74 1.56
N GLU A 80 -8.12 -6.94 0.55
CA GLU A 80 -8.99 -5.90 -0.01
C GLU A 80 -10.34 -6.51 -0.42
N ALA A 81 -10.34 -7.58 -1.23
CA ALA A 81 -11.57 -8.26 -1.65
C ALA A 81 -12.37 -8.87 -0.49
N LYS A 82 -11.70 -9.22 0.61
CA LYS A 82 -12.33 -9.84 1.78
C LYS A 82 -12.97 -8.84 2.74
N TYR A 83 -12.33 -7.68 2.94
CA TYR A 83 -12.69 -6.76 4.01
C TYR A 83 -13.18 -5.39 3.52
N MET A 84 -12.91 -5.02 2.28
CA MET A 84 -13.42 -3.77 1.73
C MET A 84 -14.95 -3.86 1.61
N PRO A 85 -15.69 -2.87 2.15
CA PRO A 85 -17.13 -2.79 1.98
C PRO A 85 -17.48 -2.78 0.49
N GLN A 86 -18.47 -3.59 0.10
CA GLN A 86 -19.06 -3.49 -1.23
C GLN A 86 -20.16 -2.43 -1.12
N ASP A 87 -19.83 -1.20 -1.53
CA ASP A 87 -20.83 -0.14 -1.70
C ASP A 87 -21.76 -0.43 -2.89
#